data_AF-A0A2N2GXN9-F1
#
_entry.id   AF-A0A2N2GXN9-F1
#
_cell.length_a   1.000
_cell.length_b   1.000
_cell.length_c   1.000
_cell.angle_alpha   90.00
_cell.angle_beta   90.00
_cell.angle_gamma   90.00
#
_symmetry.space_group_name_H-M   'P 1'
#
loop_
_entity.id
_entity.type
_entity.pdbx_description
1 polymer ?
#
loop_
_entity_poly.entity_id
_entity_poly.type
_entity_poly.pdbx_seq_one_letter_code
_entity_poly.pdbx_strand_id
1 'polypeptide(L)'
;MGDVLEYLVDGVSGLAPGGVEGVCMVTGVCSLGTPGQPYLLGKSSNLETILGVGPLCDRLRDLFAAGGQNPIVIAVPVAASTAGVIGAITHTGAGAEVTAAGTVLAAAQVVLTIILGGTRNEATYTLSLDGGDSTGPVRTVPVDGLIAVGSAGVVITVPEEPDLAAGDVYVFDVSEPAPSITDVMTAVEQPLSIYDVEMVYVVGASDATDWAAMGAQADTLWNAHRPAFFLAETRLPDEGETLDEWVTAMLAEAADASHRFVAVCAAFGEVSDRTGKRLQRNFAGLAAGRIVSMPVMRAMGRVRDGGISQAALPDLFTEAMQQQLESDGLITARRYAGLDAAYWGDARTLADDTSDYRYIETIRTVFKAVRKARIAALKSMYDEAGEPMLEAAATGLSYLKANIENALNTMRAAVPKELVDYVVTIPPGQDIVNNGVAVEMALIGIPIIRQIKLYASYIYAGSAFDPRLQ
;
A
#
# COMPACT_ATOMS: atom_id res chain seq x y z
N MET A 1 45.48 -3.07 33.13
CA MET A 1 44.45 -2.01 33.18
C MET A 1 43.57 -2.26 31.97
N GLY A 2 42.49 -3.03 32.17
CA GLY A 2 41.57 -3.37 31.09
C GLY A 2 40.57 -2.22 30.97
N ASP A 3 40.53 -1.59 29.80
CA ASP A 3 39.64 -0.48 29.52
C ASP A 3 38.59 -0.89 28.50
N VAL A 4 37.45 -0.22 28.53
CA VAL A 4 36.36 -0.38 27.57
C VAL A 4 36.52 0.73 26.54
N LEU A 5 36.81 0.36 25.29
CA LEU A 5 36.89 1.30 24.18
C LEU A 5 35.58 1.30 23.41
N GLU A 6 34.97 2.47 23.33
CA GLU A 6 33.76 2.72 22.55
C GLU A 6 34.14 3.28 21.18
N TYR A 7 33.66 2.63 20.12
CA TYR A 7 33.76 3.13 18.76
C TYR A 7 32.37 3.50 18.28
N LEU A 8 32.19 4.75 17.86
CA LEU A 8 31.01 5.19 17.13
C LEU A 8 31.20 4.83 15.66
N VAL A 9 30.56 3.74 15.24
CA VAL A 9 30.40 3.41 13.83
C VAL A 9 29.01 3.91 13.41
N ASP A 10 28.97 4.94 12.56
CA ASP A 10 27.75 5.33 11.86
C ASP A 10 27.47 4.32 10.75
N GLY A 11 26.81 3.22 11.14
CA GLY A 11 26.41 2.14 10.26
C GLY A 11 24.93 1.86 10.45
N VAL A 12 24.10 2.26 9.48
CA VAL A 12 22.72 1.80 9.29
C VAL A 12 21.90 1.78 10.60
N SER A 13 21.87 2.92 11.31
CA SER A 13 20.96 3.12 12.42
C SER A 13 19.54 3.30 11.88
N GLY A 14 18.68 2.30 12.04
CA GLY A 14 17.27 2.42 11.73
C GLY A 14 16.42 1.20 12.06
N LEU A 15 16.97 -0.01 11.99
CA LEU A 15 16.23 -1.24 12.29
C LEU A 15 16.84 -1.91 13.51
N ALA A 16 16.50 -1.39 14.70
CA ALA A 16 16.79 -2.09 15.95
C ALA A 16 16.12 -3.48 15.94
N PRO A 17 16.79 -4.55 16.41
CA PRO A 17 16.15 -5.86 16.54
C PRO A 17 15.06 -5.77 17.62
N GLY A 18 13.80 -5.61 17.21
CA GLY A 18 12.66 -5.65 18.14
C GLY A 18 11.38 -4.95 17.72
N GLY A 19 11.41 -4.10 16.68
CA GLY A 19 10.22 -3.48 16.10
C GLY A 19 10.34 -3.37 14.60
N VAL A 20 9.64 -4.25 13.87
CA VAL A 20 9.48 -4.14 12.41
C VAL A 20 8.20 -3.40 12.03
N GLU A 21 7.50 -2.86 13.03
CA GLU A 21 6.28 -2.09 12.82
C GLU A 21 6.58 -0.87 11.94
N GLY A 22 5.81 -0.72 10.87
CA GLY A 22 5.99 0.35 9.89
C GLY A 22 7.14 0.11 8.90
N VAL A 23 7.85 -1.02 8.98
CA VAL A 23 8.86 -1.39 7.96
C VAL A 23 8.15 -1.96 6.75
N CYS A 24 8.10 -1.15 5.69
CA CYS A 24 7.50 -1.50 4.41
C CYS A 24 8.59 -1.73 3.36
N MET A 25 8.54 -2.87 2.68
CA MET A 25 9.24 -3.09 1.43
C MET A 25 8.29 -2.74 0.28
N VAL A 26 8.72 -1.88 -0.65
CA VAL A 26 7.94 -1.51 -1.83
C VAL A 26 8.66 -2.00 -3.06
N THR A 27 8.01 -2.78 -3.90
CA THR A 27 8.62 -3.40 -5.07
C THR A 27 7.85 -3.10 -6.34
N GLY A 28 8.54 -2.77 -7.42
CA GLY A 28 7.93 -2.38 -8.69
C GLY A 28 8.95 -1.85 -9.71
N VAL A 29 8.43 -1.40 -10.85
CA VAL A 29 9.26 -0.95 -11.98
C VAL A 29 9.73 0.49 -11.78
N CYS A 30 11.01 0.74 -12.07
CA CYS A 30 11.60 2.07 -12.22
C CYS A 30 12.72 2.07 -13.29
N SER A 31 13.08 3.24 -13.80
CA SER A 31 13.98 3.35 -14.96
C SER A 31 15.48 3.32 -14.66
N LEU A 32 15.93 3.57 -13.42
CA LEU A 32 17.36 3.61 -13.06
C LEU A 32 17.77 2.63 -11.97
N GLY A 33 16.84 2.19 -11.11
CA GLY A 33 17.17 1.27 -10.02
C GLY A 33 17.60 -0.11 -10.54
N THR A 34 18.54 -0.73 -9.84
CA THR A 34 19.01 -2.09 -10.20
C THR A 34 18.00 -3.13 -9.69
N PRO A 35 17.44 -3.98 -10.57
CA PRO A 35 16.49 -5.01 -10.15
C PRO A 35 17.02 -5.90 -9.01
N GLY A 36 16.20 -6.13 -8.00
CA GLY A 36 16.51 -6.94 -6.81
C GLY A 36 17.46 -6.27 -5.80
N GLN A 37 18.00 -5.08 -6.07
CA GLN A 37 18.81 -4.34 -5.10
C GLN A 37 17.92 -3.53 -4.15
N PRO A 38 18.08 -3.68 -2.82
CA PRO A 38 17.30 -2.91 -1.85
C PRO A 38 17.87 -1.51 -1.65
N TYR A 39 17.00 -0.49 -1.68
CA TYR A 39 17.33 0.92 -1.42
C TYR A 39 16.57 1.41 -0.18
N LEU A 40 17.28 1.91 0.82
CA LEU A 40 16.65 2.58 1.98
C LEU A 40 16.29 4.01 1.63
N LEU A 41 15.00 4.31 1.57
CA LEU A 41 14.48 5.60 1.12
C LEU A 41 13.55 6.20 2.16
N GLY A 42 13.64 7.51 2.34
CA GLY A 42 12.72 8.28 3.17
C GLY A 42 12.10 9.43 2.41
N LYS A 43 11.22 10.16 3.09
CA LYS A 43 10.46 11.29 2.53
C LYS A 43 11.30 12.37 1.82
N SER A 44 12.58 12.52 2.19
CA SER A 44 13.51 13.49 1.62
C SER A 44 14.48 12.90 0.58
N SER A 45 14.38 11.61 0.28
CA SER A 45 15.22 10.96 -0.74
C SER A 45 14.87 11.50 -2.13
N ASN A 46 15.90 11.80 -2.94
CA ASN A 46 15.71 12.19 -4.33
C ASN A 46 15.45 10.96 -5.20
N LEU A 47 14.17 10.59 -5.33
CA LEU A 47 13.73 9.42 -6.08
C LEU A 47 14.16 9.47 -7.55
N GLU A 48 14.15 10.64 -8.18
CA GLU A 48 14.51 10.79 -9.58
C GLU A 48 15.97 10.47 -9.85
N THR A 49 16.88 10.86 -8.95
CA THR A 49 18.30 10.53 -9.08
C THR A 49 18.61 9.08 -8.74
N ILE A 50 17.88 8.49 -7.78
CA ILE A 50 18.19 7.14 -7.27
C ILE A 50 17.51 6.05 -8.09
N LEU A 51 16.23 6.23 -8.41
CA LEU A 51 15.38 5.24 -9.06
C LEU A 51 14.91 5.68 -10.45
N GLY A 52 15.05 6.96 -10.80
CA GLY A 52 14.54 7.51 -12.05
C GLY A 52 13.04 7.73 -11.99
N VAL A 53 12.32 7.20 -12.97
CA VAL A 53 10.87 7.36 -13.11
C VAL A 53 10.19 6.00 -13.26
N GLY A 54 8.87 5.98 -13.04
CA GLY A 54 8.03 4.81 -13.20
C GLY A 54 7.16 4.51 -11.99
N PRO A 55 6.34 3.44 -12.08
CA PRO A 55 5.28 3.16 -11.10
C PRO A 55 5.80 3.06 -9.66
N LEU A 56 6.98 2.46 -9.46
CA LEU A 56 7.60 2.38 -8.13
C LEU A 56 7.85 3.79 -7.54
N CYS A 57 8.39 4.71 -8.34
CA CYS A 57 8.65 6.08 -7.90
C CYS A 57 7.36 6.81 -7.54
N ASP A 58 6.30 6.61 -8.33
CA ASP A 58 5.01 7.26 -8.13
C ASP A 58 4.33 6.77 -6.85
N ARG A 59 4.30 5.45 -6.63
CA ARG A 59 3.77 4.88 -5.38
C ARG A 59 4.60 5.21 -4.15
N LEU A 60 5.92 5.35 -4.28
CA LEU A 60 6.77 5.86 -3.20
C LEU A 60 6.43 7.32 -2.84
N ARG A 61 6.15 8.17 -3.83
CA ARG A 61 5.70 9.56 -3.59
C ARG A 61 4.39 9.58 -2.81
N ASP A 62 3.43 8.75 -3.21
CA ASP A 62 2.13 8.62 -2.53
C ASP A 62 2.31 8.14 -1.09
N LEU A 63 3.11 7.08 -0.91
CA LEU A 63 3.46 6.55 0.41
C LEU A 63 4.09 7.63 1.28
N PHE A 64 5.08 8.37 0.79
CA PHE A 64 5.71 9.44 1.57
C PHE A 64 4.81 10.66 1.80
N ALA A 65 3.76 10.84 1.01
CA ALA A 65 2.74 11.86 1.23
C ALA A 65 1.79 11.48 2.37
N ALA A 66 1.46 10.19 2.52
CA ALA A 66 0.58 9.67 3.57
C ALA A 66 1.34 9.12 4.81
N GLY A 67 2.64 8.84 4.70
CA GLY A 67 3.51 8.17 5.67
C GLY A 67 3.90 8.94 6.92
N GLY A 68 3.28 10.09 7.17
CA GLY A 68 3.59 10.94 8.32
C GLY A 68 4.89 11.74 8.18
N GLN A 69 5.61 11.93 9.30
CA GLN A 69 6.77 12.82 9.37
C GLN A 69 8.03 12.19 8.78
N ASN A 70 8.38 10.98 9.22
CA ASN A 70 9.65 10.32 8.85
C ASN A 70 9.45 8.87 8.38
N PRO A 71 8.63 8.59 7.35
CA PRO A 71 8.54 7.25 6.80
C PRO A 71 9.88 6.86 6.17
N ILE A 72 10.34 5.64 6.48
CA ILE A 72 11.49 4.99 5.84
C ILE A 72 11.00 3.66 5.29
N VAL A 73 11.35 3.36 4.04
CA VAL A 73 10.96 2.14 3.33
C VAL A 73 12.15 1.51 2.64
N ILE A 74 12.00 0.24 2.30
CA ILE A 74 12.96 -0.53 1.50
C ILE A 74 12.39 -0.62 0.08
N ALA A 75 12.87 0.18 -0.84
CA ALA A 75 12.47 0.08 -2.24
C ALA A 75 13.28 -1.00 -2.96
N VAL A 76 12.62 -1.89 -3.69
CA VAL A 76 13.24 -2.98 -4.45
C VAL A 76 12.77 -2.91 -5.91
N PRO A 77 13.60 -2.37 -6.81
CA PRO A 77 13.29 -2.33 -8.24
C PRO A 77 13.06 -3.72 -8.83
N VAL A 78 12.20 -3.79 -9.83
CA VAL A 78 11.93 -4.96 -10.66
C VAL A 78 12.03 -4.53 -12.12
N ALA A 79 12.52 -5.42 -12.98
CA ALA A 79 12.51 -5.18 -14.42
C ALA A 79 11.07 -5.23 -14.95
N ALA A 80 10.74 -4.37 -15.92
CA ALA A 80 9.49 -4.49 -16.65
C ALA A 80 9.54 -5.70 -17.58
N SER A 81 8.58 -6.61 -17.47
CA SER A 81 8.39 -7.73 -18.41
C SER A 81 7.24 -7.47 -19.37
N THR A 82 6.33 -6.56 -19.00
CA THR A 82 5.22 -6.10 -19.82
C THR A 82 5.42 -4.61 -20.11
N ALA A 83 5.52 -4.26 -21.40
CA ALA A 83 5.65 -2.88 -21.81
C ALA A 83 4.35 -2.10 -21.57
N GLY A 84 4.46 -0.84 -21.15
CA GLY A 84 3.32 0.08 -21.15
C GLY A 84 2.83 0.31 -22.58
N VAL A 85 1.54 0.62 -22.71
CA VAL A 85 0.85 0.82 -23.98
C VAL A 85 0.67 2.30 -24.23
N ILE A 86 0.92 2.74 -25.47
CA ILE A 86 0.57 4.07 -25.96
C ILE A 86 -0.80 3.93 -26.63
N GLY A 87 -1.82 4.58 -26.06
CA GLY A 87 -3.17 4.58 -26.58
C GLY A 87 -3.29 5.24 -27.95
N ALA A 88 -4.43 5.02 -28.60
CA ALA A 88 -4.71 5.66 -29.88
C ALA A 88 -4.84 7.17 -29.70
N ILE A 89 -4.29 7.93 -30.65
CA ILE A 89 -4.38 9.39 -30.64
C ILE A 89 -5.76 9.80 -31.16
N THR A 90 -6.53 10.44 -30.29
CA THR A 90 -7.76 11.14 -30.67
C THR A 90 -7.42 12.57 -31.02
N HIS A 91 -7.55 12.91 -32.31
CA HIS A 91 -7.34 14.26 -32.83
C HIS A 91 -8.68 14.98 -33.00
N THR A 92 -8.79 16.19 -32.45
CA THR A 92 -9.87 17.13 -32.71
C THR A 92 -9.28 18.38 -33.38
N GLY A 93 -9.59 18.58 -34.66
CA GLY A 93 -8.96 19.64 -35.42
C GLY A 93 -9.02 19.43 -36.92
N ALA A 94 -8.38 20.34 -37.67
CA ALA A 94 -8.30 20.27 -39.12
C ALA A 94 -6.87 20.13 -39.64
N GLY A 95 -5.86 20.21 -38.77
CA GLY A 95 -4.47 20.10 -39.16
C GLY A 95 -3.98 18.66 -39.30
N ALA A 96 -2.67 18.53 -39.49
CA ALA A 96 -2.01 17.26 -39.80
C ALA A 96 -1.95 16.29 -38.62
N GLU A 97 -2.25 15.01 -38.88
CA GLU A 97 -2.12 13.94 -37.88
C GLU A 97 -0.68 13.80 -37.35
N VAL A 98 -0.58 13.42 -36.07
CA VAL A 98 0.69 13.12 -35.39
C VAL A 98 0.74 11.64 -35.00
N THR A 99 1.93 11.13 -34.73
CA THR A 99 2.11 9.77 -34.18
C THR A 99 2.86 9.83 -32.86
N ALA A 100 2.75 8.79 -32.03
CA ALA A 100 3.51 8.68 -30.78
C ALA A 100 4.17 7.31 -30.69
N ALA A 101 5.44 7.29 -30.27
CA ALA A 101 6.22 6.07 -30.10
C ALA A 101 7.28 6.26 -29.00
N GLY A 102 7.76 5.16 -28.44
CA GLY A 102 8.82 5.17 -27.44
C GLY A 102 8.76 3.94 -26.54
N THR A 103 9.70 3.88 -25.59
CA THR A 103 9.66 2.89 -24.52
C THR A 103 9.03 3.53 -23.32
N VAL A 104 7.84 3.06 -22.94
CA VAL A 104 7.09 3.65 -21.84
C VAL A 104 7.81 3.42 -20.51
N LEU A 105 8.06 4.51 -19.79
CA LEU A 105 8.71 4.51 -18.48
C LEU A 105 7.75 4.87 -17.34
N ALA A 106 6.69 5.63 -17.63
CA ALA A 106 5.70 6.06 -16.65
C ALA A 106 4.37 6.36 -17.35
N ALA A 107 3.26 6.27 -16.61
CA ALA A 107 1.96 6.66 -17.13
C ALA A 107 1.84 8.17 -17.35
N ALA A 108 1.00 8.54 -18.31
CA ALA A 108 0.66 9.93 -18.62
C ALA A 108 -0.70 10.01 -19.32
N GLN A 109 -1.46 11.06 -19.03
CA GLN A 109 -2.68 11.41 -19.77
C GLN A 109 -2.36 12.64 -20.64
N VAL A 110 -2.06 12.40 -21.92
CA VAL A 110 -1.42 13.40 -22.77
C VAL A 110 -2.46 14.27 -23.45
N VAL A 111 -2.32 15.59 -23.32
CA VAL A 111 -3.08 16.57 -24.11
C VAL A 111 -2.10 17.54 -24.75
N LEU A 112 -1.92 17.42 -26.07
CA LEU A 112 -1.16 18.36 -26.89
C LEU A 112 -2.13 19.33 -27.55
N THR A 113 -1.97 20.64 -27.31
CA THR A 113 -2.79 21.68 -27.93
C THR A 113 -1.94 22.60 -28.79
N ILE A 114 -2.31 22.78 -30.06
CA ILE A 114 -1.64 23.73 -30.95
C ILE A 114 -2.17 25.14 -30.67
N ILE A 115 -1.29 26.06 -30.30
CA ILE A 115 -1.62 27.45 -29.97
C ILE A 115 -1.52 28.36 -31.19
N LEU A 116 -0.46 28.18 -31.98
CA LEU A 116 -0.25 28.86 -33.25
C LEU A 116 -0.04 27.78 -34.31
N GLY A 117 -0.84 27.82 -35.37
CA GLY A 117 -0.70 26.91 -36.51
C GLY A 117 0.50 27.24 -37.39
N GLY A 118 0.81 26.34 -38.33
CA GLY A 118 1.94 26.44 -39.25
C GLY A 118 2.76 25.15 -39.31
N THR A 119 3.98 25.25 -39.85
CA THR A 119 4.89 24.11 -39.98
C THR A 119 5.74 23.91 -38.72
N ARG A 120 6.63 22.91 -38.74
CA ARG A 120 7.70 22.79 -37.75
C ARG A 120 8.51 24.09 -37.67
N ASN A 121 9.06 24.40 -36.49
CA ASN A 121 9.80 25.63 -36.17
C ASN A 121 9.00 26.95 -36.26
N GLU A 122 7.71 26.91 -36.62
CA GLU A 122 6.81 28.08 -36.67
C GLU A 122 5.61 27.90 -35.75
N ALA A 123 4.94 26.73 -35.85
CA ALA A 123 3.83 26.38 -35.00
C ALA A 123 4.26 26.33 -33.53
N THR A 124 3.32 26.63 -32.63
CA THR A 124 3.54 26.54 -31.17
C THR A 124 2.49 25.66 -30.52
N TYR A 125 2.86 25.01 -29.42
CA TYR A 125 2.02 24.08 -28.70
C TYR A 125 2.13 24.26 -27.19
N THR A 126 1.15 23.74 -26.46
CA THR A 126 1.24 23.40 -25.05
C THR A 126 1.06 21.89 -24.87
N LEU A 127 1.61 21.36 -23.77
CA LEU A 127 1.54 19.94 -23.45
C LEU A 127 1.13 19.78 -21.98
N SER A 128 0.08 18.99 -21.76
CA SER A 128 -0.31 18.44 -20.46
C SER A 128 -0.01 16.94 -20.42
N LEU A 129 0.29 16.46 -19.21
CA LEU A 129 0.55 15.04 -18.92
C LEU A 129 -0.45 14.47 -17.90
N ASP A 130 -1.43 15.28 -17.50
CA ASP A 130 -2.46 15.03 -16.48
C ASP A 130 -3.86 15.33 -17.02
N GLY A 131 -4.13 14.97 -18.28
CA GLY A 131 -5.47 15.06 -18.86
C GLY A 131 -5.99 16.49 -19.03
N GLY A 132 -5.09 17.49 -18.96
CA GLY A 132 -5.42 18.91 -19.06
C GLY A 132 -5.53 19.64 -17.72
N ASP A 133 -5.36 18.97 -16.57
CA ASP A 133 -5.43 19.59 -15.25
C ASP A 133 -4.33 20.65 -15.06
N SER A 134 -3.14 20.39 -15.57
CA SER A 134 -2.07 21.37 -15.66
C SER A 134 -1.50 21.42 -17.08
N THR A 135 -1.18 22.62 -17.54
CA THR A 135 -0.66 22.85 -18.89
C THR A 135 0.74 23.43 -18.82
N GLY A 136 1.67 22.83 -19.56
CA GLY A 136 3.04 23.34 -19.69
C GLY A 136 3.10 24.70 -20.41
N PRO A 137 4.28 25.36 -20.40
CA PRO A 137 4.45 26.61 -21.12
C PRO A 137 4.31 26.42 -22.63
N VAL A 138 3.93 27.49 -23.33
CA VAL A 138 3.92 27.51 -24.80
C VAL A 138 5.34 27.29 -25.33
N ARG A 139 5.49 26.34 -26.24
CA ARG A 139 6.76 25.97 -26.89
C ARG A 139 6.60 25.95 -28.40
N THR A 140 7.67 26.22 -29.14
CA THR A 140 7.70 26.04 -30.59
C THR A 140 7.84 24.56 -30.92
N VAL A 141 7.12 24.08 -31.95
CA VAL A 141 7.31 22.73 -32.50
C VAL A 141 8.76 22.60 -32.98
N PRO A 142 9.55 21.64 -32.48
CA PRO A 142 10.94 21.48 -32.87
C PRO A 142 11.13 21.24 -34.36
N VAL A 143 12.27 21.65 -34.91
CA VAL A 143 12.59 21.49 -36.34
C VAL A 143 12.63 20.02 -36.77
N ASP A 144 13.04 19.13 -35.88
CA ASP A 144 13.02 17.67 -36.10
C ASP A 144 11.62 17.05 -35.95
N GLY A 145 10.63 17.84 -35.49
CA GLY A 145 9.25 17.41 -35.28
C GLY A 145 9.06 16.52 -34.05
N LEU A 146 10.05 16.40 -33.18
CA LEU A 146 10.02 15.47 -32.05
C LEU A 146 9.66 16.21 -30.75
N ILE A 147 8.51 15.88 -30.18
CA ILE A 147 8.02 16.45 -28.92
C ILE A 147 8.06 15.36 -27.84
N ALA A 148 8.95 15.52 -26.85
CA ALA A 148 9.03 14.60 -25.73
C ALA A 148 7.82 14.72 -24.80
N VAL A 149 7.22 13.59 -24.44
CA VAL A 149 6.10 13.47 -23.50
C VAL A 149 6.64 13.43 -22.07
N GLY A 150 7.26 14.54 -21.65
CA GLY A 150 7.90 14.67 -20.35
C GLY A 150 8.86 13.51 -20.04
N SER A 151 8.63 12.85 -18.91
CA SER A 151 9.42 11.70 -18.46
C SER A 151 8.77 10.34 -18.75
N ALA A 152 7.70 10.29 -19.54
CA ALA A 152 6.98 9.05 -19.84
C ALA A 152 7.76 8.11 -20.79
N GLY A 153 8.86 8.58 -21.38
CA GLY A 153 9.65 7.81 -22.37
C GLY A 153 9.01 7.75 -23.77
N VAL A 154 7.94 8.50 -23.98
CA VAL A 154 7.21 8.61 -25.25
C VAL A 154 7.58 9.91 -25.98
N VAL A 155 7.62 9.85 -27.31
CA VAL A 155 7.86 11.00 -28.20
C VAL A 155 6.74 11.09 -29.22
N ILE A 156 6.14 12.27 -29.32
CA ILE A 156 5.19 12.62 -30.39
C ILE A 156 6.01 13.06 -31.60
N THR A 157 5.71 12.50 -32.76
CA THR A 157 6.28 12.86 -34.06
C THR A 157 5.27 13.65 -34.87
N VAL A 158 5.58 14.91 -35.11
CA VAL A 158 4.90 15.76 -36.09
C VAL A 158 5.47 15.44 -37.48
N PRO A 159 4.68 15.34 -38.58
CA PRO A 159 5.22 15.05 -39.92
C PRO A 159 6.11 16.18 -40.47
N GLU A 160 6.89 15.92 -41.53
CA GLU A 160 7.91 16.86 -42.08
C GLU A 160 7.33 18.12 -42.72
N GLU A 161 6.19 17.99 -43.39
CA GLU A 161 5.43 19.12 -43.95
C GLU A 161 4.05 19.17 -43.27
N PRO A 162 3.98 19.50 -41.96
CA PRO A 162 2.72 19.49 -41.26
C PRO A 162 1.99 20.81 -41.54
N ASP A 163 0.71 20.74 -41.88
CA ASP A 163 -0.18 21.89 -41.80
C ASP A 163 -0.91 21.81 -40.45
N LEU A 164 -0.29 22.28 -39.37
CA LEU A 164 -0.92 22.29 -38.05
C LEU A 164 -1.87 23.46 -37.94
N ALA A 165 -3.11 23.24 -37.50
CA ALA A 165 -4.06 24.32 -37.30
C ALA A 165 -4.09 24.78 -35.85
N ALA A 166 -4.20 26.09 -35.64
CA ALA A 166 -4.37 26.65 -34.30
C ALA A 166 -5.68 26.13 -33.69
N GLY A 167 -5.60 25.64 -32.45
CA GLY A 167 -6.72 25.02 -31.74
C GLY A 167 -6.84 23.50 -31.91
N ASP A 168 -6.00 22.86 -32.74
CA ASP A 168 -5.97 21.40 -32.81
C ASP A 168 -5.57 20.80 -31.45
N VAL A 169 -6.25 19.74 -31.05
CA VAL A 169 -6.01 19.01 -29.80
C VAL A 169 -5.81 17.53 -30.09
N TYR A 170 -4.71 16.97 -29.57
CA TYR A 170 -4.39 15.55 -29.65
C TYR A 170 -4.37 14.96 -28.25
N VAL A 171 -5.18 13.92 -28.02
CA VAL A 171 -5.36 13.29 -26.71
C VAL A 171 -5.07 11.80 -26.81
N PHE A 172 -4.28 11.27 -25.89
CA PHE A 172 -4.06 9.83 -25.73
C PHE A 172 -3.51 9.51 -24.33
N ASP A 173 -3.78 8.30 -23.85
CA ASP A 173 -3.26 7.81 -22.59
C ASP A 173 -2.05 6.90 -22.79
N VAL A 174 -1.18 6.90 -21.80
CA VAL A 174 0.00 6.03 -21.72
C VAL A 174 -0.11 5.22 -20.45
N SER A 175 -0.16 3.88 -20.55
CA SER A 175 -0.30 3.00 -19.39
C SER A 175 1.04 2.70 -18.71
N GLU A 176 1.00 2.28 -17.44
CA GLU A 176 2.20 1.93 -16.68
C GLU A 176 2.88 0.66 -17.23
N PRO A 177 4.23 0.61 -17.30
CA PRO A 177 4.94 -0.66 -17.51
C PRO A 177 4.81 -1.54 -16.27
N ALA A 178 4.69 -2.86 -16.46
CA ALA A 178 4.45 -3.80 -15.36
C ALA A 178 5.47 -4.95 -15.32
N PRO A 179 5.85 -5.43 -14.12
CA PRO A 179 6.60 -6.67 -13.98
C PRO A 179 5.66 -7.88 -13.97
N SER A 180 6.18 -9.07 -14.26
CA SER A 180 5.48 -10.31 -14.01
C SER A 180 5.61 -10.66 -12.53
N ILE A 181 4.64 -11.37 -11.96
CA ILE A 181 4.74 -11.80 -10.56
C ILE A 181 5.95 -12.69 -10.30
N THR A 182 6.38 -13.48 -11.28
CA THR A 182 7.63 -14.27 -11.19
C THR A 182 8.85 -13.38 -11.01
N ASP A 183 8.94 -12.29 -11.78
CA ASP A 183 10.04 -11.33 -11.66
C ASP A 183 10.00 -10.58 -10.32
N VAL A 184 8.79 -10.23 -9.84
CA VAL A 184 8.61 -9.62 -8.51
C VAL A 184 9.12 -10.58 -7.42
N MET A 185 8.64 -11.83 -7.40
CA MET A 185 9.02 -12.80 -6.37
C MET A 185 10.54 -13.09 -6.38
N THR A 186 11.13 -13.16 -7.57
CA THR A 186 12.59 -13.30 -7.73
C THR A 186 13.34 -12.08 -7.19
N ALA A 187 12.87 -10.86 -7.49
CA ALA A 187 13.53 -9.63 -7.07
C ALA A 187 13.50 -9.44 -5.55
N VAL A 188 12.43 -9.86 -4.87
CA VAL A 188 12.29 -9.68 -3.41
C VAL A 188 12.95 -10.80 -2.59
N GLU A 189 13.33 -11.93 -3.19
CA GLU A 189 13.87 -13.09 -2.46
C GLU A 189 15.08 -12.75 -1.59
N GLN A 190 16.14 -12.18 -2.20
CA GLN A 190 17.34 -11.81 -1.46
C GLN A 190 17.07 -10.67 -0.44
N PRO A 191 16.40 -9.56 -0.80
CA PRO A 191 16.02 -8.53 0.17
C PRO A 191 15.24 -9.08 1.37
N LEU A 192 14.26 -9.97 1.15
CA LEU A 192 13.49 -10.59 2.21
C LEU A 192 14.33 -11.56 3.04
N SER A 193 15.42 -12.14 2.53
CA SER A 193 16.34 -12.91 3.38
C SER A 193 17.07 -12.01 4.41
N ILE A 194 17.32 -10.74 4.07
CA ILE A 194 18.11 -9.79 4.86
C ILE A 194 17.24 -8.95 5.81
N TYR A 195 16.11 -8.43 5.32
CA TYR A 195 15.31 -7.44 6.04
C TYR A 195 14.00 -8.03 6.56
N ASP A 196 13.79 -8.06 7.88
CA ASP A 196 12.48 -8.39 8.45
C ASP A 196 11.54 -7.19 8.30
N VAL A 197 10.39 -7.44 7.67
CA VAL A 197 9.44 -6.40 7.28
C VAL A 197 8.05 -6.73 7.81
N GLU A 198 7.26 -5.71 8.10
CA GLU A 198 5.85 -5.89 8.45
C GLU A 198 5.01 -6.13 7.20
N MET A 199 5.32 -5.42 6.11
CA MET A 199 4.54 -5.40 4.88
C MET A 199 5.44 -5.41 3.64
N VAL A 200 5.01 -6.13 2.61
CA VAL A 200 5.53 -6.02 1.24
C VAL A 200 4.43 -5.43 0.37
N TYR A 201 4.68 -4.27 -0.23
CA TYR A 201 3.77 -3.63 -1.16
C TYR A 201 4.26 -3.87 -2.60
N VAL A 202 3.48 -4.62 -3.38
CA VAL A 202 3.72 -4.88 -4.79
C VAL A 202 2.99 -3.82 -5.62
N VAL A 203 3.76 -3.04 -6.38
CA VAL A 203 3.27 -1.91 -7.15
C VAL A 203 2.82 -2.35 -8.54
N GLY A 204 1.67 -1.83 -8.97
CA GLY A 204 1.09 -2.07 -10.28
C GLY A 204 -0.13 -2.99 -10.22
N ALA A 205 -0.93 -2.94 -11.30
CA ALA A 205 -2.12 -3.77 -11.44
C ALA A 205 -1.81 -5.25 -11.24
N SER A 206 -2.68 -5.93 -10.50
CA SER A 206 -2.53 -7.35 -10.18
C SER A 206 -3.88 -8.08 -10.19
N ASP A 207 -3.82 -9.39 -10.36
CA ASP A 207 -4.97 -10.30 -10.47
C ASP A 207 -4.91 -11.44 -9.43
N ALA A 208 -5.90 -12.34 -9.46
CA ALA A 208 -5.97 -13.47 -8.51
C ALA A 208 -4.73 -14.38 -8.56
N THR A 209 -4.07 -14.52 -9.71
CA THR A 209 -2.84 -15.33 -9.85
C THR A 209 -1.69 -14.67 -9.09
N ASP A 210 -1.57 -13.35 -9.23
CA ASP A 210 -0.56 -12.59 -8.51
C ASP A 210 -0.76 -12.68 -6.99
N TRP A 211 -2.01 -12.54 -6.55
CA TRP A 211 -2.37 -12.60 -5.13
C TRP A 211 -2.10 -13.96 -4.51
N ALA A 212 -2.33 -15.05 -5.26
CA ALA A 212 -1.98 -16.40 -4.83
C ALA A 212 -0.47 -16.58 -4.62
N ALA A 213 0.36 -16.04 -5.51
CA ALA A 213 1.82 -16.09 -5.38
C ALA A 213 2.30 -15.26 -4.17
N MET A 214 1.73 -14.08 -3.95
CA MET A 214 1.98 -13.28 -2.75
C MET A 214 1.61 -14.04 -1.47
N GLY A 215 0.48 -14.76 -1.48
CA GLY A 215 0.05 -15.62 -0.39
C GLY A 215 1.06 -16.73 -0.08
N ALA A 216 1.53 -17.45 -1.10
CA ALA A 216 2.55 -18.49 -0.95
C ALA A 216 3.87 -17.93 -0.36
N GLN A 217 4.27 -16.73 -0.78
CA GLN A 217 5.45 -16.08 -0.21
C GLN A 217 5.22 -15.63 1.24
N ALA A 218 4.03 -15.14 1.58
CA ALA A 218 3.66 -14.81 2.95
C ALA A 218 3.68 -16.04 3.87
N ASP A 219 3.23 -17.20 3.40
CA ASP A 219 3.32 -18.46 4.14
C ASP A 219 4.77 -18.93 4.30
N THR A 220 5.61 -18.73 3.28
CA THR A 220 7.06 -18.99 3.38
C THR A 220 7.71 -18.14 4.48
N LEU A 221 7.37 -16.85 4.52
CA LEU A 221 7.85 -15.92 5.56
C LEU A 221 7.30 -16.27 6.95
N TRP A 222 6.03 -16.68 7.05
CA TRP A 222 5.44 -17.17 8.30
C TRP A 222 6.20 -18.39 8.84
N ASN A 223 6.47 -19.37 7.97
CA ASN A 223 7.22 -20.58 8.33
C ASN A 223 8.68 -20.28 8.69
N ALA A 224 9.25 -19.21 8.13
CA ALA A 224 10.56 -18.68 8.52
C ALA A 224 10.51 -17.84 9.82
N HIS A 225 9.36 -17.75 10.49
CA HIS A 225 9.10 -16.94 11.68
C HIS A 225 9.27 -15.43 11.49
N ARG A 226 9.03 -14.94 10.28
CA ARG A 226 9.17 -13.53 9.89
C ARG A 226 7.89 -13.05 9.24
N PRO A 227 6.76 -13.06 9.99
CA PRO A 227 5.45 -12.91 9.40
C PRO A 227 5.26 -11.52 8.76
N ALA A 228 5.08 -11.48 7.45
CA ALA A 228 4.78 -10.27 6.70
C ALA A 228 3.50 -10.48 5.88
N PHE A 229 2.80 -9.39 5.61
CA PHE A 229 1.64 -9.40 4.74
C PHE A 229 1.91 -8.62 3.46
N PHE A 230 1.14 -8.91 2.42
CA PHE A 230 1.28 -8.30 1.12
C PHE A 230 0.14 -7.33 0.87
N LEU A 231 0.48 -6.17 0.31
CA LEU A 231 -0.47 -5.20 -0.24
C LEU A 231 -0.32 -5.18 -1.76
N ALA A 232 -1.45 -5.26 -2.46
CA ALA A 232 -1.51 -5.25 -3.91
C ALA A 232 -2.52 -4.20 -4.43
N GLU A 233 -2.51 -3.95 -5.73
CA GLU A 233 -3.42 -3.03 -6.42
C GLU A 233 -4.32 -3.81 -7.38
N THR A 234 -5.62 -3.54 -7.38
CA THR A 234 -6.44 -3.90 -8.54
C THR A 234 -6.02 -3.06 -9.75
N ARG A 235 -6.33 -3.55 -10.96
CA ARG A 235 -6.27 -2.70 -12.17
C ARG A 235 -7.23 -1.51 -12.07
N LEU A 236 -6.92 -0.44 -12.79
CA LEU A 236 -7.85 0.66 -13.04
C LEU A 236 -8.92 0.22 -14.07
N PRO A 237 -10.06 0.94 -14.17
CA PRO A 237 -11.00 0.73 -15.26
C PRO A 237 -10.32 0.91 -16.63
N ASP A 238 -10.62 0.00 -17.55
CA ASP A 238 -10.10 0.07 -18.92
C ASP A 238 -10.83 1.15 -19.74
N GLU A 239 -10.26 1.55 -20.88
CA GLU A 239 -10.88 2.54 -21.76
C GLU A 239 -12.26 2.05 -22.24
N GLY A 240 -13.30 2.85 -21.96
CA GLY A 240 -14.69 2.51 -22.31
C GLY A 240 -15.41 1.59 -21.32
N GLU A 241 -14.72 1.07 -20.29
CA GLU A 241 -15.33 0.27 -19.23
C GLU A 241 -16.09 1.18 -18.23
N THR A 242 -17.34 0.84 -17.94
CA THR A 242 -18.11 1.53 -16.91
C THR A 242 -17.66 1.11 -15.52
N LEU A 243 -17.92 1.96 -14.50
CA LEU A 243 -17.57 1.60 -13.13
C LEU A 243 -18.30 0.35 -12.63
N ASP A 244 -19.54 0.09 -13.08
CA ASP A 244 -20.28 -1.13 -12.70
C ASP A 244 -19.66 -2.39 -13.33
N GLU A 245 -19.20 -2.31 -14.59
CA GLU A 245 -18.47 -3.40 -15.26
C GLU A 245 -17.14 -3.67 -14.56
N TRP A 246 -16.39 -2.60 -14.26
CA TRP A 246 -15.13 -2.71 -13.52
C TRP A 246 -15.35 -3.32 -12.13
N VAL A 247 -16.35 -2.86 -11.36
CA VAL A 247 -16.69 -3.46 -10.05
C VAL A 247 -16.97 -4.95 -10.23
N THR A 248 -17.81 -5.31 -11.20
CA THR A 248 -18.14 -6.72 -11.47
C THR A 248 -16.89 -7.57 -11.77
N ALA A 249 -15.96 -7.03 -12.57
CA ALA A 249 -14.69 -7.70 -12.85
C ALA A 249 -13.82 -7.86 -11.59
N MET A 250 -13.72 -6.83 -10.74
CA MET A 250 -12.91 -6.90 -9.52
C MET A 250 -13.50 -7.87 -8.49
N LEU A 251 -14.82 -7.98 -8.39
CA LEU A 251 -15.48 -8.99 -7.54
C LEU A 251 -15.20 -10.41 -8.06
N ALA A 252 -15.18 -10.61 -9.39
CA ALA A 252 -14.85 -11.91 -9.97
C ALA A 252 -13.42 -12.34 -9.63
N GLU A 253 -12.44 -11.43 -9.75
CA GLU A 253 -11.06 -11.68 -9.33
C GLU A 253 -10.96 -12.00 -7.84
N ALA A 254 -11.63 -11.20 -6.99
CA ALA A 254 -11.61 -11.39 -5.54
C ALA A 254 -12.21 -12.74 -5.11
N ALA A 255 -13.24 -13.23 -5.81
CA ALA A 255 -13.88 -14.50 -5.52
C ALA A 255 -12.94 -15.72 -5.71
N ASP A 256 -11.96 -15.61 -6.60
CA ASP A 256 -11.00 -16.68 -6.91
C ASP A 256 -9.74 -16.63 -6.02
N ALA A 257 -9.66 -15.69 -5.07
CA ALA A 257 -8.51 -15.52 -4.20
C ALA A 257 -8.88 -15.61 -2.71
N SER A 258 -8.09 -16.37 -1.94
CA SER A 258 -8.23 -16.42 -0.48
C SER A 258 -6.86 -16.52 0.19
N HIS A 259 -6.52 -15.52 1.00
CA HIS A 259 -5.33 -15.54 1.84
C HIS A 259 -5.39 -14.54 3.00
N ARG A 260 -5.10 -15.01 4.22
CA ARG A 260 -5.14 -14.18 5.44
C ARG A 260 -4.09 -13.07 5.52
N PHE A 261 -3.03 -13.16 4.72
CA PHE A 261 -1.92 -12.20 4.72
C PHE A 261 -1.75 -11.48 3.37
N VAL A 262 -2.77 -11.48 2.52
CA VAL A 262 -2.81 -10.66 1.31
C VAL A 262 -3.97 -9.69 1.44
N ALA A 263 -3.74 -8.43 1.09
CA ALA A 263 -4.75 -7.40 1.05
C ALA A 263 -4.63 -6.64 -0.27
N VAL A 264 -5.77 -6.26 -0.85
CA VAL A 264 -5.81 -5.68 -2.19
C VAL A 264 -6.56 -4.36 -2.15
N CYS A 265 -5.94 -3.30 -2.64
CA CYS A 265 -6.55 -1.98 -2.73
C CYS A 265 -7.29 -1.82 -4.05
N ALA A 266 -8.61 -1.61 -3.97
CA ALA A 266 -9.47 -1.27 -5.09
C ALA A 266 -9.80 0.24 -5.13
N ALA A 267 -9.54 0.99 -4.05
CA ALA A 267 -9.71 2.44 -4.09
C ALA A 267 -8.78 3.06 -5.13
N PHE A 268 -9.34 3.87 -6.03
CA PHE A 268 -8.60 4.61 -7.04
C PHE A 268 -9.25 5.97 -7.28
N GLY A 269 -8.58 6.81 -8.08
CA GLY A 269 -9.08 8.12 -8.49
C GLY A 269 -7.93 9.09 -8.74
N GLU A 270 -8.24 10.38 -8.78
CA GLU A 270 -7.24 11.42 -9.00
C GLU A 270 -6.34 11.59 -7.79
N VAL A 271 -5.03 11.38 -7.95
CA VAL A 271 -4.02 11.54 -6.89
C VAL A 271 -3.08 12.68 -7.23
N SER A 272 -3.06 13.71 -6.37
CA SER A 272 -2.17 14.85 -6.48
C SER A 272 -0.80 14.54 -5.87
N ASP A 273 0.27 14.70 -6.65
CA ASP A 273 1.64 14.60 -6.14
C ASP A 273 2.19 15.97 -5.68
N ARG A 274 3.38 15.96 -5.06
CA ARG A 274 4.05 17.21 -4.61
C ARG A 274 4.60 18.06 -5.74
N THR A 275 4.68 17.52 -6.96
CA THR A 275 5.09 18.26 -8.15
C THR A 275 3.93 19.05 -8.76
N GLY A 276 2.71 18.84 -8.25
CA GLY A 276 1.48 19.50 -8.69
C GLY A 276 0.74 18.73 -9.78
N LYS A 277 1.26 17.57 -10.21
CA LYS A 277 0.60 16.70 -11.18
C LYS A 277 -0.54 15.94 -10.50
N ARG A 278 -1.61 15.73 -11.26
CA ARG A 278 -2.80 15.01 -10.81
C ARG A 278 -3.04 13.88 -11.80
N LEU A 279 -3.00 12.65 -11.33
CA LEU A 279 -3.14 11.49 -12.21
C LEU A 279 -4.07 10.49 -11.57
N GLN A 280 -4.94 9.92 -12.39
CA GLN A 280 -5.74 8.77 -12.00
C GLN A 280 -4.85 7.59 -11.67
N ARG A 281 -4.88 7.17 -10.39
CA ARG A 281 -4.00 6.14 -9.83
C ARG A 281 -4.73 5.31 -8.77
N ASN A 282 -4.25 4.10 -8.53
CA ASN A 282 -4.70 3.29 -7.39
C ASN A 282 -4.15 3.91 -6.09
N PHE A 283 -4.94 3.88 -5.02
CA PHE A 283 -4.58 4.49 -3.74
C PHE A 283 -3.71 3.59 -2.85
N ALA A 284 -3.27 2.41 -3.30
CA ALA A 284 -2.44 1.51 -2.48
C ALA A 284 -1.17 2.18 -1.92
N GLY A 285 -0.53 3.08 -2.67
CA GLY A 285 0.59 3.86 -2.16
C GLY A 285 0.20 4.74 -0.96
N LEU A 286 -0.95 5.40 -1.04
CA LEU A 286 -1.52 6.18 0.07
C LEU A 286 -1.92 5.27 1.24
N ALA A 287 -2.49 4.09 0.97
CA ALA A 287 -2.85 3.10 1.97
C ALA A 287 -1.60 2.59 2.71
N ALA A 288 -0.54 2.25 1.98
CA ALA A 288 0.74 1.85 2.53
C ALA A 288 1.32 2.94 3.43
N GLY A 289 1.32 4.19 2.97
CA GLY A 289 1.74 5.35 3.77
C GLY A 289 0.92 5.49 5.06
N ARG A 290 -0.41 5.35 4.95
CA ARG A 290 -1.31 5.38 6.10
C ARG A 290 -0.98 4.26 7.10
N ILE A 291 -0.76 3.02 6.63
CA ILE A 291 -0.42 1.85 7.43
C ILE A 291 0.89 2.04 8.20
N VAL A 292 1.97 2.47 7.53
CA VAL A 292 3.26 2.67 8.20
C VAL A 292 3.23 3.80 9.23
N SER A 293 2.33 4.77 9.07
CA SER A 293 2.20 5.90 9.98
C SER A 293 1.39 5.61 11.25
N MET A 294 0.61 4.52 11.28
CA MET A 294 -0.34 4.25 12.35
C MET A 294 0.09 3.07 13.24
N PRO A 295 -0.24 3.12 14.56
CA PRO A 295 -0.03 2.00 15.47
C PRO A 295 -0.71 0.72 14.99
N VAL A 296 -0.14 -0.45 15.32
CA VAL A 296 -0.53 -1.76 14.74
C VAL A 296 -2.01 -2.11 14.90
N MET A 297 -2.62 -1.78 16.04
CA MET A 297 -4.02 -2.10 16.35
C MET A 297 -5.02 -1.10 15.77
N ARG A 298 -4.56 -0.04 15.12
CA ARG A 298 -5.43 1.02 14.65
C ARG A 298 -5.98 0.68 13.28
N ALA A 299 -7.31 0.71 13.16
CA ALA A 299 -7.99 0.60 11.88
C ALA A 299 -7.64 1.76 10.95
N MET A 300 -7.35 1.45 9.68
CA MET A 300 -7.02 2.43 8.65
C MET A 300 -8.16 3.45 8.45
N GLY A 301 -9.40 2.96 8.46
CA GLY A 301 -10.66 3.71 8.31
C GLY A 301 -11.06 4.59 9.49
N ARG A 302 -10.18 4.81 10.48
CA ARG A 302 -10.51 5.65 11.64
C ARG A 302 -10.72 7.12 11.21
N VAL A 303 -11.98 7.52 11.05
CA VAL A 303 -12.42 8.88 10.63
C VAL A 303 -11.76 10.00 11.44
N ARG A 304 -11.56 9.82 12.75
CA ARG A 304 -10.92 10.82 13.64
C ARG A 304 -9.49 11.18 13.21
N ASP A 305 -8.80 10.32 12.48
CA ASP A 305 -7.43 10.56 12.06
C ASP A 305 -7.32 11.30 10.72
N GLY A 306 -8.45 11.73 10.16
CA GLY A 306 -8.53 12.52 8.93
C GLY A 306 -8.88 11.69 7.69
N GLY A 307 -9.37 12.39 6.66
CA GLY A 307 -9.62 11.82 5.34
C GLY A 307 -8.34 11.71 4.51
N ILE A 308 -8.50 11.17 3.30
CA ILE A 308 -7.44 11.05 2.29
C ILE A 308 -7.31 12.42 1.61
N SER A 309 -6.33 13.22 2.04
CA SER A 309 -6.18 14.60 1.54
C SER A 309 -5.44 14.68 0.20
N GLN A 310 -4.74 13.63 -0.18
CA GLN A 310 -3.92 13.56 -1.38
C GLN A 310 -4.69 13.10 -2.62
N ALA A 311 -5.94 12.63 -2.46
CA ALA A 311 -6.67 12.04 -3.56
C ALA A 311 -8.18 12.29 -3.50
N ALA A 312 -8.82 12.21 -4.67
CA ALA A 312 -10.25 12.29 -4.86
C ALA A 312 -10.78 11.03 -5.55
N LEU A 313 -11.84 10.45 -5.01
CA LEU A 313 -12.56 9.35 -5.65
C LEU A 313 -13.23 9.82 -6.95
N PRO A 314 -13.45 8.92 -7.94
CA PRO A 314 -14.23 9.23 -9.13
C PRO A 314 -15.62 9.75 -8.77
N ASP A 315 -16.15 10.69 -9.54
CA ASP A 315 -17.45 11.31 -9.26
C ASP A 315 -18.59 10.29 -9.30
N LEU A 316 -18.51 9.32 -10.22
CA LEU A 316 -19.49 8.25 -10.38
C LEU A 316 -19.32 7.09 -9.38
N PHE A 317 -18.27 7.11 -8.53
CA PHE A 317 -18.06 6.06 -7.54
C PHE A 317 -19.07 6.19 -6.40
N THR A 318 -19.95 5.18 -6.26
CA THR A 318 -21.06 5.21 -5.30
C THR A 318 -20.77 4.42 -4.02
N GLU A 319 -21.52 4.71 -2.95
CA GLU A 319 -21.45 3.93 -1.71
C GLU A 319 -21.91 2.47 -1.90
N ALA A 320 -22.77 2.18 -2.89
CA ALA A 320 -23.18 0.82 -3.20
C ALA A 320 -22.03 0.00 -3.80
N MET A 321 -21.31 0.59 -4.77
CA MET A 321 -20.09 -0.01 -5.36
C MET A 321 -19.03 -0.24 -4.28
N GLN A 322 -18.83 0.75 -3.40
CA GLN A 322 -17.92 0.63 -2.25
C GLN A 322 -18.29 -0.57 -1.36
N GLN A 323 -19.57 -0.69 -0.99
CA GLN A 323 -20.04 -1.77 -0.13
C GLN A 323 -19.86 -3.14 -0.78
N GLN A 324 -20.08 -3.26 -2.09
CA GLN A 324 -19.86 -4.52 -2.82
C GLN A 324 -18.40 -4.95 -2.75
N LEU A 325 -17.48 -4.06 -3.15
CA LEU A 325 -16.03 -4.33 -3.13
C LEU A 325 -15.52 -4.66 -1.71
N GLU A 326 -15.96 -3.90 -0.70
CA GLU A 326 -15.55 -4.12 0.69
C GLU A 326 -16.11 -5.43 1.29
N SER A 327 -17.28 -5.87 0.83
CA SER A 327 -17.87 -7.15 1.25
C SER A 327 -17.03 -8.34 0.77
N ASP A 328 -16.36 -8.20 -0.38
CA ASP A 328 -15.49 -9.24 -0.97
C ASP A 328 -14.01 -9.08 -0.57
N GLY A 329 -13.73 -8.27 0.46
CA GLY A 329 -12.39 -8.20 1.06
C GLY A 329 -11.43 -7.19 0.43
N LEU A 330 -11.89 -6.42 -0.56
CA LEU A 330 -11.09 -5.37 -1.18
C LEU A 330 -11.08 -4.10 -0.31
N ILE A 331 -9.92 -3.47 -0.19
CA ILE A 331 -9.75 -2.19 0.50
C ILE A 331 -10.31 -1.09 -0.39
N THR A 332 -11.24 -0.31 0.16
CA THR A 332 -11.92 0.77 -0.54
C THR A 332 -11.78 2.10 0.20
N ALA A 333 -12.26 3.17 -0.42
CA ALA A 333 -12.51 4.45 0.24
C ALA A 333 -13.96 4.87 -0.03
N ARG A 334 -14.50 5.70 0.85
CA ARG A 334 -15.91 6.11 0.85
C ARG A 334 -16.09 7.59 1.19
N ARG A 335 -17.26 8.12 0.89
CA ARG A 335 -17.66 9.49 1.24
C ARG A 335 -18.69 9.43 2.37
N TYR A 336 -18.49 10.22 3.41
CA TYR A 336 -19.50 10.38 4.47
C TYR A 336 -20.32 11.63 4.20
N ALA A 337 -21.65 11.49 4.17
CA ALA A 337 -22.54 12.65 4.08
C ALA A 337 -22.27 13.61 5.25
N GLY A 338 -21.91 14.86 4.92
CA GLY A 338 -21.55 15.89 5.90
C GLY A 338 -20.05 16.01 6.20
N LEU A 339 -19.17 15.26 5.51
CA LEU A 339 -17.72 15.45 5.53
C LEU A 339 -17.19 15.71 4.10
N ASP A 340 -16.21 16.61 3.98
CA ASP A 340 -15.72 17.13 2.70
C ASP A 340 -14.60 16.29 2.04
N ALA A 341 -14.25 15.14 2.60
CA ALA A 341 -13.15 14.29 2.14
C ALA A 341 -13.58 12.84 1.91
N ALA A 342 -12.80 12.11 1.10
CA ALA A 342 -12.84 10.66 1.07
C ALA A 342 -12.17 10.09 2.33
N TYR A 343 -12.67 8.97 2.84
CA TYR A 343 -12.13 8.26 4.00
C TYR A 343 -11.91 6.81 3.65
N TRP A 344 -10.88 6.20 4.22
CA TRP A 344 -10.67 4.76 4.11
C TRP A 344 -11.87 3.99 4.65
N GLY A 345 -12.25 2.93 3.95
CA GLY A 345 -13.13 1.90 4.47
C GLY A 345 -12.40 0.95 5.43
N ASP A 346 -12.94 -0.24 5.58
CA ASP A 346 -12.28 -1.35 6.25
C ASP A 346 -11.05 -1.81 5.46
N ALA A 347 -9.94 -2.00 6.17
CA ALA A 347 -8.71 -2.51 5.59
C ALA A 347 -8.72 -4.05 5.65
N ARG A 348 -9.47 -4.68 4.74
CA ARG A 348 -9.62 -6.14 4.73
C ARG A 348 -8.45 -6.85 4.05
N THR A 349 -8.20 -8.07 4.51
CA THR A 349 -7.41 -9.09 3.79
C THR A 349 -8.35 -9.94 2.96
N LEU A 350 -7.80 -10.73 2.04
CA LEU A 350 -8.51 -11.77 1.30
C LEU A 350 -8.82 -13.00 2.18
N ALA A 351 -8.90 -12.85 3.50
CA ALA A 351 -9.26 -13.97 4.37
C ALA A 351 -10.75 -14.30 4.21
N ASP A 352 -11.07 -15.59 4.30
CA ASP A 352 -12.46 -16.06 4.37
C ASP A 352 -13.26 -15.32 5.44
N ASP A 353 -14.57 -15.18 5.21
CA ASP A 353 -15.45 -14.41 6.09
C ASP A 353 -15.50 -14.89 7.55
N THR A 354 -15.19 -16.17 7.79
CA THR A 354 -15.12 -16.77 9.12
C THR A 354 -13.77 -16.62 9.81
N SER A 355 -12.77 -16.04 9.14
CA SER A 355 -11.43 -15.86 9.68
C SER A 355 -11.36 -14.68 10.66
N ASP A 356 -10.66 -14.86 11.78
CA ASP A 356 -10.34 -13.78 12.70
C ASP A 356 -9.34 -12.77 12.09
N TYR A 357 -8.63 -13.17 11.03
CA TYR A 357 -7.54 -12.41 10.40
C TYR A 357 -7.98 -11.56 9.20
N ARG A 358 -9.28 -11.24 9.14
CA ARG A 358 -9.89 -10.45 8.07
C ARG A 358 -9.42 -9.01 7.94
N TYR A 359 -8.73 -8.47 8.94
CA TYR A 359 -8.39 -7.05 9.00
C TYR A 359 -6.90 -6.86 9.18
N ILE A 360 -6.34 -5.87 8.46
CA ILE A 360 -4.92 -5.50 8.53
C ILE A 360 -4.52 -5.17 9.98
N GLU A 361 -5.32 -4.38 10.71
CA GLU A 361 -5.00 -4.05 12.10
C GLU A 361 -4.92 -5.29 13.02
N THR A 362 -5.70 -6.34 12.74
CA THR A 362 -5.63 -7.60 13.48
C THR A 362 -4.31 -8.31 13.19
N ILE A 363 -3.98 -8.54 11.91
CA ILE A 363 -2.76 -9.29 11.55
C ILE A 363 -1.50 -8.54 11.99
N ARG A 364 -1.47 -7.21 11.89
CA ARG A 364 -0.34 -6.39 12.36
C ARG A 364 -0.11 -6.57 13.86
N THR A 365 -1.19 -6.54 14.64
CA THR A 365 -1.15 -6.75 16.09
C THR A 365 -0.65 -8.15 16.42
N VAL A 366 -1.17 -9.17 15.73
CA VAL A 366 -0.77 -10.58 15.94
C VAL A 366 0.68 -10.81 15.53
N PHE A 367 1.12 -10.27 14.40
CA PHE A 367 2.49 -10.40 13.91
C PHE A 367 3.50 -9.78 14.89
N LYS A 368 3.19 -8.60 15.44
CA LYS A 368 4.01 -7.98 16.49
C LYS A 368 4.06 -8.86 17.74
N ALA A 369 2.92 -9.38 18.20
CA ALA A 369 2.85 -10.24 19.37
C ALA A 369 3.64 -11.53 19.19
N VAL A 370 3.48 -12.20 18.04
CA VAL A 370 4.21 -13.44 17.70
C VAL A 370 5.71 -13.21 17.66
N ARG A 371 6.19 -12.13 17.03
CA ARG A 371 7.62 -11.79 17.02
C ARG A 371 8.17 -11.60 18.43
N LYS A 372 7.46 -10.84 19.27
CA LYS A 372 7.86 -10.58 20.67
C LYS A 372 7.86 -11.86 21.49
N ALA A 373 6.78 -12.65 21.42
CA ALA A 373 6.65 -13.91 22.13
C ALA A 373 7.72 -14.92 21.72
N ARG A 374 8.02 -15.01 20.42
CA ARG A 374 9.06 -15.89 19.89
C ARG A 374 10.45 -15.54 20.44
N ILE A 375 10.85 -14.27 20.37
CA ILE A 375 12.16 -13.83 20.89
C ILE A 375 12.24 -14.08 22.40
N ALA A 376 11.14 -13.87 23.12
CA ALA A 376 11.08 -14.12 24.56
C ALA A 376 11.19 -15.62 24.89
N ALA A 377 10.47 -16.48 24.17
CA ALA A 377 10.49 -17.92 24.35
C ALA A 377 11.84 -18.56 24.03
N LEU A 378 12.56 -18.02 23.03
CA LEU A 378 13.90 -18.50 22.66
C LEU A 378 14.90 -18.46 23.82
N LYS A 379 14.71 -17.57 24.80
CA LYS A 379 15.58 -17.45 25.98
C LYS A 379 15.50 -18.67 26.90
N SER A 380 14.47 -19.50 26.76
CA SER A 380 14.27 -20.74 27.52
C SER A 380 14.64 -21.99 26.73
N MET A 381 15.19 -21.84 25.52
CA MET A 381 15.70 -23.00 24.77
C MET A 381 16.90 -23.61 25.49
N TYR A 382 16.88 -24.93 25.68
CA TYR A 382 17.87 -25.71 26.44
C TYR A 382 17.95 -25.39 27.95
N ASP A 383 16.97 -24.67 28.49
CA ASP A 383 16.83 -24.45 29.93
C ASP A 383 16.25 -25.68 30.63
N GLU A 384 16.56 -25.89 31.91
CA GLU A 384 15.97 -26.98 32.68
C GLU A 384 14.49 -26.68 33.00
N ALA A 385 13.57 -27.52 32.52
CA ALA A 385 12.12 -27.33 32.76
C ALA A 385 11.72 -27.32 34.26
N GLY A 386 12.56 -27.88 35.13
CA GLY A 386 12.24 -28.14 36.55
C GLY A 386 11.48 -29.46 36.72
N GLU A 387 10.76 -29.62 37.83
CA GLU A 387 9.86 -30.76 38.08
C GLU A 387 8.44 -30.41 37.60
N PRO A 388 8.01 -30.84 36.39
CA PRO A 388 6.80 -30.32 35.75
C PRO A 388 5.50 -30.72 36.47
N MET A 389 5.56 -31.73 37.34
CA MET A 389 4.41 -32.21 38.13
C MET A 389 4.24 -31.45 39.46
N LEU A 390 5.21 -30.60 39.81
CA LEU A 390 5.17 -29.77 41.02
C LEU A 390 5.35 -28.31 40.62
N GLU A 391 4.26 -27.55 40.57
CA GLU A 391 4.24 -26.15 40.10
C GLU A 391 5.33 -25.27 40.76
N ALA A 392 5.55 -25.43 42.07
CA ALA A 392 6.57 -24.70 42.82
C ALA A 392 8.03 -25.04 42.43
N ALA A 393 8.25 -26.16 41.73
CA ALA A 393 9.55 -26.66 41.30
C ALA A 393 9.71 -26.69 39.76
N ALA A 394 8.70 -26.27 39.00
CA ALA A 394 8.75 -26.10 37.54
C ALA A 394 9.33 -24.73 37.15
N THR A 395 10.52 -24.41 37.66
CA THR A 395 11.12 -23.06 37.57
C THR A 395 11.40 -22.64 36.13
N GLY A 396 11.84 -23.54 35.25
CA GLY A 396 12.07 -23.24 33.84
C GLY A 396 10.78 -22.97 33.07
N LEU A 397 9.72 -23.75 33.31
CA LEU A 397 8.40 -23.49 32.72
C LEU A 397 7.82 -22.14 33.18
N SER A 398 7.99 -21.83 34.47
CA SER A 398 7.59 -20.54 35.04
C SER A 398 8.37 -19.38 34.42
N TYR A 399 9.68 -19.57 34.20
CA TYR A 399 10.55 -18.58 33.55
C TYR A 399 10.15 -18.35 32.08
N LEU A 400 9.90 -19.42 31.32
CA LEU A 400 9.39 -19.36 29.94
C LEU A 400 8.09 -18.56 29.86
N LYS A 401 7.10 -18.91 30.69
CA LYS A 401 5.82 -18.21 30.74
C LYS A 401 6.04 -16.73 31.08
N ALA A 402 6.77 -16.42 32.14
CA ALA A 402 7.01 -15.05 32.57
C ALA A 402 7.71 -14.21 31.49
N ASN A 403 8.65 -14.77 30.72
CA ASN A 403 9.31 -14.07 29.62
C ASN A 403 8.33 -13.68 28.51
N ILE A 404 7.45 -14.60 28.12
CA ILE A 404 6.42 -14.34 27.09
C ILE A 404 5.45 -13.26 27.61
N GLU A 405 4.94 -13.40 28.83
CA GLU A 405 4.04 -12.42 29.44
C GLU A 405 4.69 -11.03 29.54
N ASN A 406 5.96 -10.96 29.96
CA ASN A 406 6.72 -9.71 29.99
C ASN A 406 6.88 -9.07 28.61
N ALA A 407 7.05 -9.87 27.55
CA ALA A 407 7.13 -9.36 26.20
C ALA A 407 5.77 -8.83 25.72
N LEU A 408 4.67 -9.54 25.98
CA LEU A 408 3.31 -9.09 25.62
C LEU A 408 2.84 -7.90 26.48
N ASN A 409 3.31 -7.78 27.72
CA ASN A 409 3.09 -6.61 28.57
C ASN A 409 3.55 -5.30 27.91
N THR A 410 4.58 -5.34 27.06
CA THR A 410 5.02 -4.15 26.32
C THR A 410 3.94 -3.61 25.36
N MET A 411 3.13 -4.50 24.77
CA MET A 411 2.02 -4.12 23.88
C MET A 411 0.80 -3.64 24.69
N ARG A 412 0.54 -4.26 25.85
CA ARG A 412 -0.52 -3.83 26.77
C ARG A 412 -0.24 -2.46 27.40
N ALA A 413 1.04 -2.16 27.65
CA ALA A 413 1.51 -0.91 28.24
C ALA A 413 1.80 0.20 27.20
N ALA A 414 1.76 -0.12 25.91
CA ALA A 414 1.97 0.86 24.83
C ALA A 414 0.97 2.03 24.93
N VAL A 415 1.38 3.21 24.47
CA VAL A 415 0.53 4.39 24.40
C VAL A 415 0.52 4.90 22.95
N PRO A 416 -0.59 4.73 22.21
CA PRO A 416 -1.85 4.05 22.60
C PRO A 416 -1.69 2.54 22.81
N LYS A 417 -2.57 1.93 23.63
CA LYS A 417 -2.54 0.48 23.92
C LYS A 417 -2.75 -0.35 22.66
N GLU A 418 -1.90 -1.35 22.44
CA GLU A 418 -1.98 -2.23 21.27
C GLU A 418 -2.80 -3.50 21.53
N LEU A 419 -2.86 -3.94 22.79
CA LEU A 419 -3.72 -5.02 23.28
C LEU A 419 -4.53 -4.55 24.49
N VAL A 420 -5.74 -5.10 24.66
CA VAL A 420 -6.48 -4.99 25.91
C VAL A 420 -5.78 -5.81 26.99
N ASP A 421 -5.52 -7.09 26.68
CA ASP A 421 -4.84 -8.03 27.55
C ASP A 421 -4.38 -9.27 26.75
N TYR A 422 -3.85 -10.28 27.45
CA TYR A 422 -3.49 -11.58 26.88
C TYR A 422 -3.61 -12.68 27.93
N VAL A 423 -3.63 -13.95 27.50
CA VAL A 423 -3.52 -15.12 28.37
C VAL A 423 -2.44 -16.03 27.83
N VAL A 424 -1.45 -16.38 28.66
CA VAL A 424 -0.41 -17.36 28.34
C VAL A 424 -0.56 -18.57 29.25
N THR A 425 -0.73 -19.74 28.64
CA THR A 425 -0.95 -21.00 29.34
C THR A 425 0.05 -22.05 28.87
N ILE A 426 0.66 -22.77 29.81
CA ILE A 426 1.36 -24.02 29.52
C ILE A 426 0.43 -25.13 30.00
N PRO A 427 -0.24 -25.88 29.09
CA PRO A 427 -1.12 -26.97 29.49
C PRO A 427 -0.39 -27.97 30.40
N PRO A 428 -1.02 -28.47 31.48
CA PRO A 428 -0.41 -29.46 32.36
C PRO A 428 -0.33 -30.84 31.67
N GLY A 429 0.54 -31.72 32.19
CA GLY A 429 0.58 -33.13 31.77
C GLY A 429 1.21 -33.40 30.41
N GLN A 430 1.97 -32.46 29.84
CA GLN A 430 2.68 -32.64 28.58
C GLN A 430 3.87 -33.60 28.72
N ASP A 431 4.12 -34.40 27.69
CA ASP A 431 5.36 -35.17 27.56
C ASP A 431 6.48 -34.28 27.01
N ILE A 432 7.06 -33.47 27.91
CA ILE A 432 8.03 -32.42 27.56
C ILE A 432 9.33 -33.01 27.03
N VAL A 433 9.74 -34.17 27.54
CA VAL A 433 11.02 -34.81 27.18
C VAL A 433 11.00 -35.25 25.71
N ASN A 434 9.88 -35.83 25.25
CA ASN A 434 9.80 -36.35 23.88
C ASN A 434 9.25 -35.32 22.87
N ASN A 435 8.40 -34.38 23.29
CA ASN A 435 7.67 -33.49 22.38
C ASN A 435 7.97 -31.99 22.58
N GLY A 436 8.77 -31.62 23.58
CA GLY A 436 8.99 -30.22 23.95
C GLY A 436 7.79 -29.60 24.69
N VAL A 437 7.84 -28.28 24.89
CA VAL A 437 6.81 -27.53 25.63
C VAL A 437 5.87 -26.81 24.65
N ALA A 438 4.58 -27.14 24.71
CA ALA A 438 3.53 -26.37 24.08
C ALA A 438 3.10 -25.21 25.00
N VAL A 439 3.03 -24.02 24.40
CA VAL A 439 2.52 -22.80 25.03
C VAL A 439 1.33 -22.30 24.22
N GLU A 440 0.21 -22.07 24.87
CA GLU A 440 -0.98 -21.48 24.28
C GLU A 440 -1.02 -19.98 24.60
N MET A 441 -1.32 -19.17 23.59
CA MET A 441 -1.45 -17.72 23.74
C MET A 441 -2.79 -17.26 23.19
N ALA A 442 -3.60 -16.61 24.03
CA ALA A 442 -4.77 -15.85 23.59
C ALA A 442 -4.44 -14.35 23.63
N LEU A 443 -4.59 -13.67 22.50
CA LEU A 443 -4.36 -12.24 22.37
C LEU A 443 -5.71 -11.51 22.36
N ILE A 444 -5.92 -10.55 23.26
CA ILE A 444 -7.19 -9.83 23.39
C ILE A 444 -7.03 -8.44 22.78
N GLY A 445 -7.51 -8.29 21.54
CA GLY A 445 -7.36 -7.07 20.74
C GLY A 445 -8.26 -5.91 21.19
N ILE A 446 -7.90 -4.69 20.76
CA ILE A 446 -8.72 -3.49 20.97
C ILE A 446 -9.96 -3.54 20.07
N PRO A 447 -11.19 -3.37 20.59
CA PRO A 447 -12.38 -3.37 19.75
C PRO A 447 -12.44 -2.13 18.86
N ILE A 448 -12.81 -2.33 17.58
CA ILE A 448 -12.99 -1.27 16.59
C ILE A 448 -14.48 -1.02 16.36
N ILE A 449 -14.91 0.24 16.47
CA ILE A 449 -16.28 0.65 16.14
C ILE A 449 -16.40 0.71 14.63
N ARG A 450 -17.16 -0.22 14.03
CA ARG A 450 -17.45 -0.23 12.59
C ARG A 450 -18.84 0.30 12.23
N GLN A 451 -19.78 0.32 13.18
CA GLN A 451 -21.13 0.84 12.97
C GLN A 451 -21.64 1.59 14.20
N ILE A 452 -22.29 2.74 13.97
CA ILE A 452 -23.01 3.51 14.99
C ILE A 452 -24.46 3.68 14.52
N LYS A 453 -25.43 3.36 15.38
CA LYS A 453 -26.86 3.55 15.13
C LYS A 453 -27.41 4.61 16.09
N LEU A 454 -27.96 5.69 15.56
CA LEU A 454 -28.59 6.76 16.34
C LEU A 454 -30.11 6.66 16.21
N TYR A 455 -30.79 6.60 17.35
CA TYR A 455 -32.26 6.55 17.42
C TYR A 455 -32.78 7.89 17.95
N ALA A 456 -33.11 8.81 17.05
CA ALA A 456 -33.64 10.12 17.40
C ALA A 456 -35.17 10.05 17.58
N SER A 457 -35.68 10.69 18.63
CA SER A 457 -37.12 10.92 18.82
C SER A 457 -37.35 12.39 19.20
N TYR A 458 -38.47 12.96 18.74
CA TYR A 458 -38.90 14.31 19.11
C TYR A 458 -40.03 14.22 20.12
N ILE A 459 -39.86 14.88 21.26
CA ILE A 459 -40.81 14.86 22.37
C ILE A 459 -41.12 16.30 22.79
N TYR A 460 -42.40 16.64 22.91
CA TYR A 460 -42.81 17.94 23.40
C TYR A 460 -42.53 18.09 24.90
N ALA A 461 -41.98 19.24 25.28
CA ALA A 461 -41.75 19.60 26.67
C ALA A 461 -43.07 19.57 27.47
N GLY A 462 -43.06 18.92 28.63
CA GLY A 462 -44.23 18.81 29.51
C GLY A 462 -45.21 17.67 29.17
N SER A 463 -44.96 16.91 28.10
CA SER A 463 -45.77 15.73 27.76
C SER A 463 -45.53 14.56 28.71
N ALA A 464 -46.44 13.58 28.74
CA ALA A 464 -46.28 12.35 29.52
C ALA A 464 -45.04 11.51 29.13
N PHE A 465 -44.43 11.81 27.98
CA PHE A 465 -43.23 11.14 27.48
C PHE A 465 -41.96 12.00 27.65
N ASP A 466 -42.06 13.21 28.22
CA ASP A 466 -40.89 14.05 28.50
C ASP A 466 -40.03 13.36 29.57
N PRO A 467 -38.81 12.89 29.22
CA PRO A 467 -37.97 12.11 30.12
C PRO A 467 -37.46 12.92 31.32
N ARG A 468 -37.63 14.26 31.31
CA ARG A 468 -37.24 15.15 32.42
C ARG A 468 -38.29 15.25 33.51
N LEU A 469 -39.49 14.70 33.28
CA LEU A 469 -40.56 14.63 34.28
C LEU A 469 -40.49 13.33 35.12
N GLN A 470 -39.62 12.40 34.74
CA GLN A 470 -39.19 11.26 35.55
C GLN A 470 -37.93 11.65 36.32
#